data_AF-A0A352FBT9-F1
#
_entry.id   AF-A0A352FBT9-F1
#
_cell.length_a   1.000
_cell.length_b   1.000
_cell.length_c   1.000
_cell.angle_alpha   90.00
_cell.angle_beta   90.00
_cell.angle_gamma   90.00
#
_symmetry.space_group_name_H-M   'P 1'
#
loop_
_entity.id
_entity.type
_entity.pdbx_description
1 polymer ?
#
loop_
_entity_poly.entity_id
_entity_poly.type
_entity_poly.pdbx_seq_one_letter_code
_entity_poly.pdbx_strand_id
1 'polypeptide(L)' 'MSVHQQIKRVTTHVLQEMKGQGRKIAMLTAYDYSIARILDNTGIDVV' A
#
# COMPACT_ATOMS: atom_id res chain seq x y z
N MET A 1 18.38 16.43 8.33
CA MET A 1 17.57 15.94 7.19
C MET A 1 16.16 15.69 7.70
N SER A 2 15.15 16.20 7.01
CA SER A 2 13.74 16.15 7.45
C SER A 2 13.29 14.70 7.70
N VAL A 3 12.78 14.42 8.90
CA VAL A 3 12.46 13.07 9.42
C VAL A 3 11.07 12.58 8.95
N HIS A 4 10.42 13.32 8.06
CA HIS A 4 9.07 13.03 7.60
C HIS A 4 9.11 12.03 6.45
N GLN A 5 9.07 10.74 6.80
CA GLN A 5 8.79 9.68 5.85
C GLN A 5 7.33 9.83 5.39
N GLN A 6 7.11 10.08 4.09
CA GLN A 6 5.76 10.07 3.54
C GLN A 6 5.24 8.63 3.52
N ILE A 7 4.40 8.29 4.50
CA ILE A 7 3.74 6.99 4.56
C ILE A 7 2.51 7.07 3.65
N LYS A 8 2.53 6.32 2.55
CA LYS A 8 1.36 6.15 1.68
C LYS A 8 0.33 5.29 2.42
N ARG A 9 -0.71 5.92 2.95
CA ARG A 9 -1.80 5.21 3.65
C ARG A 9 -2.94 4.91 2.67
N VAL A 10 -3.08 3.65 2.26
CA VAL A 10 -4.21 3.20 1.44
C VAL A 10 -5.39 2.89 2.35
N THR A 11 -6.54 3.51 2.08
CA THR A 11 -7.79 3.29 2.83
C THR A 11 -8.83 2.60 1.95
N THR A 12 -9.91 2.10 2.55
CA THR A 12 -11.02 1.49 1.81
C THR A 12 -11.65 2.44 0.80
N HIS A 13 -11.69 3.74 1.11
CA HIS A 13 -12.17 4.78 0.19
C HIS A 13 -11.28 4.88 -1.06
N VAL A 14 -9.95 4.86 -0.88
CA VAL A 14 -8.99 4.86 -2.00
C VAL A 14 -9.16 3.62 -2.87
N LEU A 15 -9.38 2.45 -2.27
CA LEU A 15 -9.63 1.22 -3.03
C LEU A 15 -10.92 1.29 -3.86
N GLN A 16 -11.99 1.91 -3.33
CA GLN A 16 -13.23 2.13 -4.08
C GLN A 16 -13.01 3.08 -5.26
N GLU A 17 -12.25 4.15 -5.06
CA GLU A 17 -11.88 5.10 -6.12
C GLU A 17 -11.04 4.42 -7.21
N MET A 18 -10.01 3.65 -6.83
CA MET A 18 -9.18 2.89 -7.76
C MET A 18 -10.01 1.94 -8.62
N LYS A 19 -11.00 1.26 -8.02
CA LYS A 19 -11.95 0.41 -8.74
C LYS A 19 -12.81 1.23 -9.72
N GLY A 20 -13.32 2.39 -9.30
CA GLY A 20 -14.10 3.29 -10.15
C GLY A 20 -13.32 3.82 -11.36
N GLN A 21 -12.00 4.03 -11.19
CA GLN A 21 -11.08 4.44 -12.25
C GLN A 21 -10.60 3.29 -13.13
N GLY A 22 -10.98 2.04 -12.84
CA GLY A 22 -10.49 0.86 -13.57
C GLY A 22 -9.03 0.51 -13.30
N ARG A 23 -8.39 1.13 -12.29
CA ARG A 23 -7.02 0.84 -11.89
C ARG A 23 -6.97 -0.52 -11.19
N LYS A 24 -6.05 -1.38 -11.65
CA LYS A 24 -5.81 -2.68 -11.01
C LYS A 24 -5.18 -2.48 -9.63
N ILE A 25 -5.61 -3.29 -8.66
CA ILE A 25 -5.14 -3.28 -7.27
C ILE A 25 -4.23 -4.49 -7.09
N ALA A 26 -2.98 -4.25 -6.68
CA ALA A 26 -2.05 -5.33 -6.36
C ALA A 26 -2.08 -5.64 -4.85
N MET A 27 -2.34 -6.90 -4.51
CA MET A 27 -2.41 -7.38 -3.12
C MET A 27 -1.52 -8.61 -2.95
N LEU A 28 -0.73 -8.63 -1.89
CA LEU A 28 0.01 -9.81 -1.41
C LEU A 28 -0.31 -10.02 0.07
N THR A 29 -0.07 -11.23 0.58
CA THR A 29 -0.20 -11.49 2.01
C THR A 29 1.12 -11.22 2.72
N ALA A 30 1.08 -10.52 3.86
CA ALA A 30 2.21 -10.40 4.77
C ALA A 30 1.89 -11.03 6.14
N TYR A 31 2.74 -11.95 6.60
CA TYR A 31 2.55 -12.64 7.88
C TYR A 31 3.41 -12.07 9.02
N ASP A 32 4.42 -11.26 8.69
CA ASP A 32 5.33 -10.65 9.66
C ASP A 32 5.77 -9.24 9.24
N TYR A 33 6.34 -8.52 10.20
CA TYR A 33 6.80 -7.14 10.03
C TYR A 33 7.88 -6.97 8.95
N SER A 34 8.79 -7.94 8.83
CA SER A 34 9.91 -7.84 7.89
C SER A 34 9.40 -7.91 6.45
N ILE A 35 8.48 -8.85 6.18
CA ILE A 35 7.82 -8.97 4.88
C ILE A 35 6.96 -7.74 4.61
N ALA A 36 6.11 -7.32 5.56
CA ALA A 36 5.26 -6.14 5.39
C ALA A 36 6.08 -4.89 5.05
N ARG A 37 7.19 -4.66 5.77
CA ARG A 37 8.08 -3.53 5.51
C ARG A 37 8.73 -3.57 4.13
N ILE A 38 9.11 -4.75 3.64
CA ILE A 38 9.67 -4.88 2.29
C ILE A 38 8.59 -4.56 1.25
N LEU A 39 7.39 -5.13 1.41
CA LEU A 39 6.29 -4.96 0.46
C LEU A 39 5.75 -3.53 0.42
N ASP A 40 5.70 -2.82 1.55
CA ASP A 40 5.32 -1.40 1.60
C ASP A 40 6.28 -0.53 0.78
N ASN A 41 7.56 -0.90 0.72
CA ASN A 41 8.57 -0.18 -0.06
C ASN A 41 8.52 -0.49 -1.56
N THR A 42 7.89 -1.58 -1.99
CA THR A 42 7.81 -1.97 -3.40
C THR A 42 6.56 -1.44 -4.11
N GLY A 43 5.70 -0.70 -3.40
CA GLY A 43 4.53 -0.04 -3.98
C GLY A 43 3.30 -0.92 -4.10
N ILE A 44 3.22 -2.01 -3.33
CA ILE A 44 2.00 -2.82 -3.18
C ILE A 44 0.86 -1.96 -2.61
N ASP A 45 -0.36 -2.15 -3.11
CA ASP A 45 -1.51 -1.36 -2.66
C ASP A 45 -2.11 -1.89 -1.35
N VAL A 46 -2.02 -3.21 -1.11
CA VAL A 46 -2.50 -3.90 0.11
C VAL A 46 -1.59 -5.08 0.49
N VAL A 47 -1.23 -5.19 1.77
CA VAL A 47 -0.44 -6.30 2.37
C VAL A 47 -1.17 -7.01 3.50
#